data_AF-A0A0N4VXM9-F1
#
_entry.id   AF-A0A0N4VXM9-F1
#
_cell.length_a   1.000
_cell.length_b   1.000
_cell.length_c   1.000
_cell.angle_alpha   90.00
_cell.angle_beta   90.00
_cell.angle_gamma   90.00
#
_symmetry.space_group_name_H-M   'P 1'
#
loop_
_entity.id
_entity.type
_entity.pdbx_description
1 polymer ?
#
loop_
_entity_poly.entity_id
_entity_poly.type
_entity_poly.pdbx_seq_one_letter_code
_entity_poly.pdbx_strand_id
1 'polypeptide(L)'
;MLSAFIALVFILENVVSQGSKNPFPEETVESFKTLNMRYNDKLTWSDEVAKKALEWLKSPENVKDDVIIIKGKQYFSKTDSKTLWQKVLSILEHRFDRRKKEIARLPAGTLFGCNGIIDTKLKKKESIYTACLYMKPQKSAASENSLPKDAEETFKILNSMYSDNVEWSDEWAKKALEWLKSPKSVKADLVIKGQQSFPKDDKKELWEKLLAILEHRFGKKADEIEGLPEGTIYGCNGVIDTKGEEESINTACLYKKP
;
A
#
# COMPACT_ATOMS: atom_id res chain seq x y z
N MET A 1 23.11 16.06 -67.97
CA MET A 1 23.47 16.58 -66.64
C MET A 1 22.49 17.69 -66.30
N LEU A 2 21.52 17.44 -65.40
CA LEU A 2 21.48 17.94 -64.01
C LEU A 2 21.39 19.49 -63.96
N SER A 3 20.45 20.16 -63.30
CA SER A 3 19.63 19.80 -62.14
C SER A 3 18.41 20.73 -62.05
N ALA A 4 17.27 20.20 -61.64
CA ALA A 4 16.14 20.98 -61.17
C ALA A 4 16.38 21.42 -59.71
N PHE A 5 16.16 22.70 -59.42
CA PHE A 5 16.17 23.25 -58.06
C PHE A 5 14.84 22.94 -57.38
N ILE A 6 14.84 22.06 -56.36
CA ILE A 6 13.73 21.91 -55.42
C ILE A 6 14.09 22.73 -54.18
N ALA A 7 13.35 23.83 -53.97
CA ALA A 7 13.41 24.58 -52.72
C ALA A 7 12.69 23.79 -51.63
N LEU A 8 13.45 23.13 -50.74
CA LEU A 8 12.91 22.50 -49.55
C LEU A 8 12.61 23.60 -48.51
N VAL A 9 11.35 23.97 -48.37
CA VAL A 9 10.86 24.73 -47.22
C VAL A 9 10.89 23.80 -46.01
N PHE A 10 11.93 23.91 -45.18
CA PHE A 10 11.93 23.30 -43.86
C PHE A 10 10.91 24.03 -42.99
N ILE A 11 9.72 23.44 -42.83
CA ILE A 11 8.84 23.78 -41.72
C ILE A 11 9.56 23.28 -40.47
N LEU A 12 10.23 24.21 -39.78
CA LEU A 12 10.59 24.05 -38.38
C LEU A 12 9.27 23.96 -37.61
N GLU A 13 8.75 22.75 -37.46
CA GLU A 13 7.83 22.45 -36.38
C GLU A 13 8.60 22.69 -35.08
N ASN A 14 8.39 23.87 -34.50
CA ASN A 14 8.63 24.10 -33.10
C ASN A 14 7.72 23.13 -32.33
N VAL A 15 8.19 21.91 -32.12
CA VAL A 15 7.66 21.05 -31.06
C VAL A 15 8.03 21.78 -29.78
N VAL A 16 7.08 22.57 -29.30
CA VAL A 16 7.05 23.12 -27.94
C VAL A 16 7.10 21.92 -27.02
N SER A 17 8.31 21.55 -26.60
CA SER A 17 8.55 20.56 -25.57
C SER A 17 7.92 21.07 -24.28
N GLN A 18 6.69 20.62 -24.01
CA GLN A 18 6.11 20.72 -22.69
C GLN A 18 7.04 19.99 -21.72
N GLY A 19 7.84 20.75 -20.95
CA GLY A 19 8.85 20.18 -20.06
C GLY A 19 8.30 19.07 -19.18
N SER A 20 8.83 17.87 -19.35
CA SER A 20 8.32 16.62 -18.78
C SER A 20 8.54 16.60 -17.27
N LYS A 21 7.46 16.63 -16.49
CA LYS A 21 7.49 16.27 -15.06
C LYS A 21 7.47 14.74 -14.96
N ASN A 22 8.64 14.13 -14.81
CA ASN A 22 8.73 12.67 -14.76
C ASN A 22 8.67 12.18 -13.32
N PRO A 23 7.88 11.12 -13.03
CA PRO A 23 7.94 10.42 -11.75
C PRO A 23 9.32 9.76 -11.58
N PHE A 24 9.64 9.34 -10.37
CA PHE A 24 10.88 8.60 -10.15
C PHE A 24 10.81 7.21 -10.81
N PRO A 25 11.95 6.69 -11.31
CA PRO A 25 12.03 5.35 -11.86
C PRO A 25 11.91 4.30 -10.73
N GLU A 26 11.44 3.11 -11.09
CA GLU A 26 11.17 2.00 -10.16
C GLU A 26 12.39 1.59 -9.32
N GLU A 27 13.60 1.70 -9.89
CA GLU A 27 14.88 1.47 -9.21
C GLU A 27 15.10 2.33 -7.95
N THR A 28 14.35 3.42 -7.78
CA THR A 28 14.41 4.25 -6.57
C THR A 28 13.66 3.66 -5.37
N VAL A 29 12.76 2.69 -5.59
CA VAL A 29 11.92 2.06 -4.56
C VAL A 29 12.78 1.41 -3.47
N GLU A 30 13.75 0.58 -3.85
CA GLU A 30 14.62 -0.12 -2.90
C GLU A 30 15.45 0.85 -2.05
N SER A 31 15.79 2.00 -2.62
CA SER A 31 16.51 3.04 -1.89
C SER A 31 15.64 3.69 -0.81
N PHE A 32 14.35 3.92 -1.10
CA PHE A 32 13.40 4.42 -0.10
C PHE A 32 13.12 3.41 1.01
N LYS A 33 13.01 2.11 0.66
CA LYS A 33 12.88 1.04 1.64
C LYS A 33 14.09 1.01 2.57
N THR A 34 15.29 1.02 1.99
CA THR A 34 16.56 1.05 2.74
C THR A 34 16.66 2.25 3.68
N LEU A 35 16.26 3.44 3.25
CA LEU A 35 16.26 4.63 4.11
C LEU A 35 15.27 4.49 5.27
N ASN A 36 14.06 4.01 5.01
CA ASN A 36 13.04 3.84 6.04
C ASN A 36 13.45 2.81 7.09
N MET A 37 14.04 1.69 6.67
CA MET A 37 14.54 0.64 7.57
C MET A 37 15.55 1.16 8.61
N ARG A 38 16.29 2.23 8.32
CA ARG A 38 17.21 2.84 9.32
C ARG A 38 16.48 3.48 10.50
N TYR A 39 15.21 3.85 10.33
CA TYR A 39 14.43 4.59 11.33
C TYR A 39 13.31 3.74 11.93
N ASN A 40 12.73 2.80 11.17
CA ASN A 40 11.74 1.84 11.63
C ASN A 40 11.67 0.65 10.66
N ASP A 41 12.03 -0.53 11.15
CA ASP A 41 12.07 -1.79 10.41
C ASP A 41 10.73 -2.54 10.36
N LYS A 42 9.69 -2.01 11.03
CA LYS A 42 8.35 -2.61 11.13
C LYS A 42 7.35 -2.05 10.12
N LEU A 43 7.80 -1.15 9.25
CA LEU A 43 6.95 -0.48 8.27
C LEU A 43 6.88 -1.31 6.99
N THR A 44 5.70 -1.36 6.39
CA THR A 44 5.48 -2.11 5.15
C THR A 44 5.38 -1.16 3.97
N TRP A 45 6.16 -1.42 2.92
CA TRP A 45 6.07 -0.65 1.67
C TRP A 45 4.71 -0.86 0.99
N SER A 46 4.13 0.19 0.43
CA SER A 46 2.89 0.12 -0.35
C SER A 46 2.98 0.98 -1.61
N ASP A 47 2.82 0.34 -2.78
CA ASP A 47 2.79 1.02 -4.07
C ASP A 47 1.62 2.00 -4.19
N GLU A 48 0.49 1.68 -3.58
CA GLU A 48 -0.65 2.60 -3.48
C GLU A 48 -0.31 3.87 -2.69
N VAL A 49 0.40 3.73 -1.56
CA VAL A 49 0.85 4.88 -0.77
C VAL A 49 1.91 5.68 -1.53
N ALA A 50 2.79 5.03 -2.29
CA ALA A 50 3.76 5.69 -3.15
C ALA A 50 3.09 6.46 -4.30
N LYS A 51 2.01 5.93 -4.88
CA LYS A 51 1.18 6.64 -5.87
C LYS A 51 0.49 7.85 -5.25
N LYS A 52 -0.09 7.71 -4.06
CA LYS A 52 -0.66 8.83 -3.28
C LYS A 52 0.38 9.90 -2.96
N ALA A 53 1.63 9.50 -2.67
CA ALA A 53 2.73 10.44 -2.46
C ALA A 53 2.99 11.29 -3.71
N LEU A 54 2.99 10.67 -4.90
CA LEU A 54 3.13 11.37 -6.17
C LEU A 54 1.95 12.29 -6.47
N GLU A 55 0.72 11.83 -6.24
CA GLU A 55 -0.49 12.64 -6.40
C GLU A 55 -0.44 13.87 -5.49
N TRP A 56 -0.06 13.68 -4.22
CA TRP A 56 0.11 14.76 -3.25
C TRP A 56 1.19 15.77 -3.66
N LEU A 57 2.30 15.32 -4.25
CA LEU A 57 3.33 16.22 -4.79
C LEU A 57 2.83 17.07 -5.97
N LYS A 58 1.89 16.55 -6.78
CA LYS A 58 1.29 17.25 -7.92
C LYS A 58 0.25 18.28 -7.47
N SER A 59 -0.60 17.90 -6.52
CA SER A 59 -1.64 18.75 -5.94
C SER A 59 -1.68 18.56 -4.43
N PRO A 60 -0.97 19.42 -3.66
CA PRO A 60 -0.96 19.34 -2.20
C PRO A 60 -2.33 19.73 -1.63
N GLU A 61 -3.21 18.74 -1.43
CA GLU A 61 -4.45 18.92 -0.68
C GLU A 61 -4.22 18.72 0.83
N ASN A 62 -5.21 19.11 1.63
CA ASN A 62 -5.24 18.84 3.07
C ASN A 62 -5.28 17.32 3.27
N VAL A 63 -4.17 16.75 3.70
CA VAL A 63 -4.10 15.32 4.03
C VAL A 63 -4.66 15.14 5.42
N LYS A 64 -5.43 14.06 5.60
CA LYS A 64 -6.02 13.66 6.88
C LYS A 64 -4.94 13.58 7.97
N ASP A 65 -5.32 13.88 9.21
CA ASP A 65 -4.43 13.93 10.39
C ASP A 65 -3.72 12.59 10.71
N ASP A 66 -4.19 11.48 10.12
CA ASP A 66 -3.63 10.14 10.27
C ASP A 66 -2.43 9.87 9.34
N VAL A 67 -2.08 10.80 8.44
CA VAL A 67 -0.95 10.67 7.51
C VAL A 67 0.22 11.54 7.92
N ILE A 68 1.37 10.91 8.18
CA ILE A 68 2.64 11.64 8.34
C ILE A 68 3.25 11.85 6.95
N ILE A 69 3.72 13.07 6.69
CA ILE A 69 4.35 13.43 5.42
C ILE A 69 5.75 13.97 5.69
N ILE A 70 6.75 13.30 5.12
CA ILE A 70 8.12 13.80 5.07
C ILE A 70 8.42 14.20 3.63
N LYS A 71 8.62 15.50 3.39
CA LYS A 71 8.79 16.04 2.05
C LYS A 71 9.94 17.02 1.97
N GLY A 72 10.53 17.14 0.78
CA GLY A 72 11.56 18.13 0.52
C GLY A 72 11.71 18.43 -0.95
N LYS A 73 12.03 19.69 -1.24
CA LYS A 73 12.37 20.17 -2.57
C LYS A 73 13.78 20.76 -2.55
N GLN A 74 14.57 20.45 -3.57
CA GLN A 74 15.89 21.04 -3.74
C GLN A 74 16.21 21.23 -5.22
N TYR A 75 17.12 22.16 -5.50
CA TYR A 75 17.62 22.42 -6.84
C TYR A 75 19.04 21.90 -6.98
N PHE A 76 19.33 21.25 -8.09
CA PHE A 76 20.64 20.72 -8.44
C PHE A 76 21.12 21.35 -9.74
N SER A 77 22.43 21.51 -9.90
CA SER A 77 22.99 21.85 -11.22
C SER A 77 22.72 20.70 -12.18
N LYS A 78 22.42 20.97 -13.45
CA LYS A 78 22.34 19.91 -14.47
C LYS A 78 23.69 19.21 -14.71
N THR A 79 24.78 19.84 -14.28
CA THR A 79 26.13 19.26 -14.28
C THR A 79 26.48 18.54 -12.97
N ASP A 80 25.55 18.43 -12.01
CA ASP A 80 25.78 17.69 -10.78
C ASP A 80 25.79 16.18 -11.07
N SER A 81 26.94 15.55 -10.85
CA SER A 81 27.19 14.14 -11.13
C SER A 81 26.57 13.18 -10.12
N LYS A 82 25.93 13.67 -9.04
CA LYS A 82 25.23 12.82 -8.09
C LYS A 82 24.11 12.04 -8.79
N THR A 83 23.97 10.77 -8.41
CA THR A 83 22.85 9.94 -8.84
C THR A 83 21.53 10.50 -8.30
N LEU A 84 20.40 10.11 -8.91
CA LEU A 84 19.08 10.50 -8.42
C LEU A 84 18.91 10.10 -6.94
N TRP A 85 19.36 8.89 -6.57
CA TRP A 85 19.32 8.44 -5.19
C TRP A 85 20.11 9.36 -4.24
N GLN A 86 21.35 9.72 -4.57
CA GLN A 86 22.16 10.60 -3.74
C GLN A 86 21.50 11.99 -3.58
N LYS A 87 20.89 12.51 -4.65
CA LYS A 87 20.14 13.77 -4.60
C LYS A 87 18.91 13.62 -3.69
N VAL A 88 18.16 12.54 -3.80
CA VAL A 88 16.99 12.23 -2.93
C VAL A 88 17.39 12.08 -1.47
N LEU A 89 18.47 11.35 -1.18
CA LEU A 89 19.00 11.20 0.17
C LEU A 89 19.37 12.55 0.76
N SER A 90 20.08 13.41 0.01
CA SER A 90 20.42 14.78 0.47
C SER A 90 19.20 15.64 0.78
N ILE A 91 18.06 15.37 0.13
CA ILE A 91 16.79 16.02 0.43
C ILE A 91 16.17 15.43 1.69
N LEU A 92 16.11 14.11 1.83
CA LEU A 92 15.28 13.47 2.85
C LEU A 92 16.00 13.21 4.18
N GLU A 93 17.29 12.90 4.19
CA GLU A 93 18.03 12.41 5.36
C GLU A 93 17.87 13.32 6.59
N HIS A 94 18.21 14.60 6.46
CA HIS A 94 18.06 15.55 7.57
C HIS A 94 16.60 15.73 8.02
N ARG A 95 15.62 15.48 7.14
CA ARG A 95 14.20 15.58 7.48
C ARG A 95 13.71 14.34 8.23
N PHE A 96 14.21 13.17 7.84
CA PHE A 96 14.04 11.94 8.59
C PHE A 96 14.69 12.05 9.97
N ASP A 97 15.91 12.58 10.07
CA ASP A 97 16.58 12.79 11.36
C ASP A 97 15.79 13.68 12.31
N ARG A 98 15.23 14.79 11.81
CA ARG A 98 14.35 15.66 12.60
C ARG A 98 13.10 14.94 13.11
N ARG A 99 12.56 14.00 12.32
CA ARG A 99 11.35 13.24 12.63
C ARG A 99 11.63 11.82 13.12
N LYS A 100 12.89 11.49 13.45
CA LYS A 100 13.29 10.11 13.76
C LYS A 100 12.48 9.49 14.89
N LYS A 101 12.17 10.25 15.94
CA LYS A 101 11.36 9.78 17.08
C LYS A 101 9.90 9.53 16.68
N GLU A 102 9.38 10.29 15.74
CA GLU A 102 8.01 10.13 15.23
C GLU A 102 7.92 8.87 14.35
N ILE A 103 8.86 8.69 13.43
CA ILE A 103 8.94 7.52 12.54
C ILE A 103 9.20 6.24 13.35
N ALA A 104 10.14 6.26 14.29
CA ALA A 104 10.46 5.11 15.14
C ALA A 104 9.30 4.65 16.05
N ARG A 105 8.33 5.53 16.31
CA ARG A 105 7.14 5.23 17.12
C ARG A 105 5.94 4.77 16.29
N LEU A 106 6.05 4.78 14.96
CA LEU A 106 5.01 4.23 14.11
C LEU A 106 4.81 2.75 14.44
N PRO A 107 3.56 2.31 14.67
CA PRO A 107 3.28 0.92 15.01
C PRO A 107 3.55 0.00 13.80
N ALA A 108 3.74 -1.29 14.09
CA ALA A 108 3.67 -2.33 13.07
C ALA A 108 2.34 -2.25 12.30
N GLY A 109 2.36 -2.65 11.03
CA GLY A 109 1.21 -2.51 10.13
C GLY A 109 1.01 -1.08 9.56
N THR A 110 1.90 -0.13 9.90
CA THR A 110 1.94 1.17 9.22
C THR A 110 2.45 0.98 7.79
N LEU A 111 1.65 1.41 6.82
CA LEU A 111 2.05 1.42 5.41
C LEU A 111 2.83 2.70 5.11
N PHE A 112 3.90 2.58 4.33
CA PHE A 112 4.63 3.73 3.83
C PHE A 112 4.88 3.63 2.34
N GLY A 113 4.98 4.79 1.70
CA GLY A 113 5.30 4.87 0.28
C GLY A 113 5.91 6.22 -0.05
N CYS A 114 6.93 6.22 -0.88
CA CYS A 114 7.67 7.42 -1.27
C CYS A 114 7.67 7.59 -2.78
N ASN A 115 7.67 8.85 -3.23
CA ASN A 115 7.82 9.17 -4.65
C ASN A 115 8.43 10.57 -4.84
N GLY A 116 8.62 10.96 -6.09
CA GLY A 116 9.14 12.28 -6.44
C GLY A 116 8.85 12.71 -7.86
N ILE A 117 9.10 14.00 -8.10
CA ILE A 117 8.97 14.67 -9.38
C ILE A 117 10.31 15.35 -9.69
N ILE A 118 10.82 15.12 -10.89
CA ILE A 118 11.97 15.85 -11.44
C ILE A 118 11.43 16.89 -12.43
N ASP A 119 11.78 18.15 -12.21
CA ASP A 119 11.48 19.26 -13.12
C ASP A 119 12.78 19.77 -13.73
N THR A 120 12.94 19.54 -15.03
CA THR A 120 14.14 19.88 -15.81
C THR A 120 13.97 21.17 -16.63
N LYS A 121 12.89 21.95 -16.42
CA LYS A 121 12.56 23.15 -17.21
C LYS A 121 13.61 24.26 -17.10
N LEU A 122 14.34 24.34 -15.99
CA LEU A 122 15.35 25.38 -15.80
C LEU A 122 16.59 25.08 -16.67
N LYS A 123 17.14 26.11 -17.33
CA LYS A 123 18.27 25.94 -18.27
C LYS A 123 19.51 25.30 -17.63
N LYS A 124 19.88 25.74 -16.42
CA LYS A 124 21.12 25.32 -15.73
C LYS A 124 20.88 24.40 -14.52
N LYS A 125 19.63 24.22 -14.11
CA LYS A 125 19.27 23.50 -12.89
C LYS A 125 18.15 22.51 -13.18
N GLU A 126 18.03 21.52 -12.32
CA GLU A 126 16.82 20.72 -12.18
C GLU A 126 16.29 20.91 -10.75
N SER A 127 14.98 20.77 -10.58
CA SER A 127 14.37 20.73 -9.25
C SER A 127 13.84 19.34 -8.98
N ILE A 128 14.19 18.78 -7.84
CA ILE A 128 13.70 17.49 -7.39
C ILE A 128 12.80 17.75 -6.20
N TYR A 129 11.56 17.27 -6.28
CA TYR A 129 10.59 17.33 -5.19
C TYR A 129 10.21 15.90 -4.81
N THR A 130 10.39 15.52 -3.55
CA THR A 130 10.10 14.16 -3.07
C THR A 130 9.30 14.20 -1.79
N ALA A 131 8.44 13.19 -1.60
CA ALA A 131 7.68 12.96 -0.39
C ALA A 131 7.63 11.47 -0.06
N CYS A 132 7.63 11.18 1.23
CA CYS A 132 7.26 9.91 1.83
C CYS A 132 6.01 10.13 2.67
N LEU A 133 5.00 9.30 2.44
CA LEU A 133 3.76 9.25 3.19
C LEU A 133 3.77 8.01 4.08
N TYR A 134 3.27 8.17 5.30
CA TYR A 134 3.06 7.09 6.25
C TYR A 134 1.60 7.10 6.65
N MET A 135 0.91 6.03 6.31
CA MET A 135 -0.49 5.84 6.67
C MET A 135 -0.52 4.94 7.89
N LYS A 136 -0.79 5.57 9.05
CA LYS A 136 -0.98 4.81 10.29
C LYS A 136 -2.14 3.83 10.10
N PRO A 137 -2.11 2.66 10.77
CA PRO A 137 -3.29 1.83 10.87
C PRO A 137 -4.40 2.72 11.43
N GLN A 138 -5.52 2.81 10.71
CA GLN A 138 -6.65 3.56 11.22
C GLN A 138 -7.08 2.91 12.53
N LYS A 139 -7.12 3.70 13.62
CA LYS A 139 -7.96 3.37 14.76
C LYS A 139 -9.39 3.42 14.25
N SER A 140 -9.88 2.32 13.67
CA SER A 140 -11.31 2.11 13.65
C SER A 140 -11.78 2.17 15.11
N ALA A 141 -13.02 2.60 15.33
CA ALA A 141 -13.78 2.15 16.48
C ALA A 141 -13.94 0.63 16.34
N ALA A 142 -12.85 -0.11 16.51
CA ALA A 142 -12.83 -1.54 16.69
C ALA A 142 -13.68 -1.78 17.93
N SER A 143 -14.77 -2.55 17.79
CA SER A 143 -15.22 -3.29 18.97
C SER A 143 -13.98 -4.01 19.47
N GLU A 144 -13.61 -3.82 20.73
CA GLU A 144 -12.33 -4.05 21.44
C GLU A 144 -11.48 -5.28 21.04
N ASN A 145 -12.05 -6.19 20.26
CA ASN A 145 -11.51 -7.46 19.84
C ASN A 145 -11.46 -7.68 18.31
N SER A 146 -11.78 -6.73 17.41
CA SER A 146 -11.71 -7.00 15.96
C SER A 146 -10.27 -7.11 15.45
N LEU A 147 -10.03 -7.92 14.42
CA LEU A 147 -8.71 -8.01 13.80
C LEU A 147 -8.26 -6.66 13.24
N PRO A 148 -6.95 -6.36 13.31
CA PRO A 148 -6.38 -5.14 12.75
C PRO A 148 -6.47 -5.12 11.21
N LYS A 149 -6.41 -3.92 10.62
CA LYS A 149 -6.57 -3.74 9.16
C LYS A 149 -5.50 -4.43 8.32
N ASP A 150 -4.30 -4.64 8.86
CA ASP A 150 -3.23 -5.39 8.18
C ASP A 150 -3.58 -6.87 7.95
N ALA A 151 -4.58 -7.42 8.67
CA ALA A 151 -5.16 -8.73 8.36
C ALA A 151 -5.84 -8.78 6.98
N GLU A 152 -6.32 -7.63 6.46
CA GLU A 152 -6.95 -7.52 5.14
C GLU A 152 -6.08 -8.08 4.02
N GLU A 153 -4.80 -7.72 4.01
CA GLU A 153 -3.87 -8.16 2.98
C GLU A 153 -3.70 -9.68 3.02
N THR A 154 -3.64 -10.27 4.22
CA THR A 154 -3.56 -11.73 4.37
C THR A 154 -4.80 -12.41 3.80
N PHE A 155 -5.99 -11.83 4.02
CA PHE A 155 -7.24 -12.38 3.47
C PHE A 155 -7.30 -12.28 1.94
N LYS A 156 -6.84 -11.16 1.37
CA LYS A 156 -6.77 -10.98 -0.09
C LYS A 156 -5.82 -11.98 -0.73
N ILE A 157 -4.62 -12.15 -0.16
CA ILE A 157 -3.62 -13.13 -0.62
C ILE A 157 -4.18 -14.55 -0.51
N LEU A 158 -4.81 -14.90 0.61
CA LEU A 158 -5.43 -16.20 0.80
C LEU A 158 -6.47 -16.51 -0.27
N ASN A 159 -7.31 -15.53 -0.59
CA ASN A 159 -8.37 -15.69 -1.56
C ASN A 159 -7.84 -15.76 -3.01
N SER A 160 -6.87 -14.94 -3.37
CA SER A 160 -6.31 -14.91 -4.74
C SER A 160 -5.61 -16.21 -5.14
N MET A 161 -5.24 -17.05 -4.17
CA MET A 161 -4.76 -18.41 -4.48
C MET A 161 -5.84 -19.34 -5.07
N TYR A 162 -7.13 -19.00 -4.94
CA TYR A 162 -8.25 -19.85 -5.34
C TYR A 162 -9.17 -19.24 -6.40
N SER A 163 -9.27 -17.91 -6.47
CA SER A 163 -10.11 -17.25 -7.48
C SER A 163 -9.72 -15.79 -7.69
N ASP A 164 -9.58 -15.42 -8.97
CA ASP A 164 -9.43 -14.04 -9.44
C ASP A 164 -10.78 -13.39 -9.83
N ASN A 165 -11.89 -14.13 -9.73
CA ASN A 165 -13.22 -13.70 -10.18
C ASN A 165 -14.00 -12.90 -9.11
N VAL A 166 -13.39 -12.69 -7.94
CA VAL A 166 -14.05 -12.07 -6.79
C VAL A 166 -13.41 -10.73 -6.42
N GLU A 167 -14.22 -9.78 -5.99
CA GLU A 167 -13.78 -8.42 -5.66
C GLU A 167 -13.88 -8.15 -4.15
N TRP A 168 -12.82 -7.61 -3.56
CA TRP A 168 -12.81 -7.25 -2.14
C TRP A 168 -13.77 -6.08 -1.86
N SER A 169 -14.52 -6.17 -0.75
CA SER A 169 -15.42 -5.13 -0.28
C SER A 169 -15.26 -4.87 1.22
N ASP A 170 -14.89 -3.63 1.56
CA ASP A 170 -14.82 -3.16 2.95
C ASP A 170 -16.16 -3.27 3.68
N GLU A 171 -17.27 -3.16 2.95
CA GLU A 171 -18.61 -3.38 3.49
C GLU A 171 -18.80 -4.86 3.86
N TRP A 172 -18.37 -5.77 3.00
CA TRP A 172 -18.45 -7.21 3.29
C TRP A 172 -17.48 -7.65 4.39
N ALA A 173 -16.34 -6.99 4.54
CA ALA A 173 -15.45 -7.19 5.68
C ALA A 173 -16.11 -6.77 7.01
N LYS A 174 -16.90 -5.68 7.03
CA LYS A 174 -17.69 -5.32 8.22
C LYS A 174 -18.79 -6.35 8.50
N LYS A 175 -19.49 -6.80 7.44
CA LYS A 175 -20.51 -7.85 7.53
C LYS A 175 -19.94 -9.18 8.02
N ALA A 176 -18.70 -9.54 7.67
CA ALA A 176 -18.04 -10.72 8.21
C ALA A 176 -17.88 -10.64 9.74
N LEU A 177 -17.55 -9.46 10.28
CA LEU A 177 -17.49 -9.24 11.72
C LEU A 177 -18.89 -9.32 12.38
N GLU A 178 -19.92 -8.77 11.74
CA GLU A 178 -21.32 -8.89 12.21
C GLU A 178 -21.81 -10.33 12.22
N TRP A 179 -21.43 -11.10 11.19
CA TRP A 179 -21.75 -12.51 11.05
C TRP A 179 -21.08 -13.34 12.15
N LEU A 180 -19.83 -13.04 12.51
CA LEU A 180 -19.15 -13.71 13.62
C LEU A 180 -19.85 -13.51 14.97
N LYS A 181 -20.48 -12.34 15.17
CA LYS A 181 -21.27 -12.05 16.38
C LYS A 181 -22.63 -12.75 16.34
N SER A 182 -23.24 -12.86 15.17
CA SER A 182 -24.53 -13.51 14.97
C SER A 182 -24.58 -14.14 13.57
N PRO A 183 -24.32 -15.45 13.41
CA PRO A 183 -24.23 -16.12 12.10
C PRO A 183 -25.46 -16.06 11.19
N LYS A 184 -26.57 -15.49 11.67
CA LYS A 184 -27.81 -15.28 10.93
C LYS A 184 -28.07 -13.81 10.58
N SER A 185 -27.23 -12.87 11.01
CA SER A 185 -27.39 -11.43 10.76
C SER A 185 -27.10 -11.04 9.32
N VAL A 186 -26.23 -11.79 8.64
CA VAL A 186 -25.83 -11.54 7.26
C VAL A 186 -26.10 -12.77 6.41
N LYS A 187 -26.81 -12.57 5.29
CA LYS A 187 -27.01 -13.61 4.28
C LYS A 187 -25.86 -13.58 3.27
N ALA A 188 -24.95 -14.53 3.40
CA ALA A 188 -23.87 -14.79 2.44
C ALA A 188 -24.20 -16.03 1.61
N ASP A 189 -23.72 -16.08 0.37
CA ASP A 189 -23.90 -17.23 -0.53
C ASP A 189 -22.83 -18.31 -0.29
N LEU A 190 -21.65 -17.91 0.19
CA LEU A 190 -20.60 -18.79 0.69
C LEU A 190 -19.97 -18.18 1.94
N VAL A 191 -19.61 -19.04 2.90
CA VAL A 191 -18.94 -18.67 4.15
C VAL A 191 -17.78 -19.62 4.39
N ILE A 192 -16.59 -19.05 4.57
CA ILE A 192 -15.42 -19.77 5.08
C ILE A 192 -15.13 -19.20 6.46
N LYS A 193 -15.08 -20.05 7.49
CA LYS A 193 -14.85 -19.60 8.87
C LYS A 193 -13.90 -20.51 9.61
N GLY A 194 -13.11 -19.95 10.51
CA GLY A 194 -12.20 -20.73 11.33
C GLY A 194 -11.95 -20.08 12.68
N GLN A 195 -11.61 -20.92 13.64
CA GLN A 195 -11.19 -20.49 14.97
C GLN A 195 -10.01 -21.36 15.41
N GLN A 196 -9.05 -20.74 16.06
CA GLN A 196 -7.91 -21.42 16.69
C GLN A 196 -7.37 -20.60 17.86
N SER A 197 -6.89 -21.30 18.89
CA SER A 197 -6.15 -20.72 20.00
C SER A 197 -4.64 -20.87 19.79
N PHE A 198 -3.89 -19.90 20.28
CA PHE A 198 -2.43 -19.88 20.27
C PHE A 198 -1.93 -19.54 21.68
N PRO A 199 -0.84 -20.17 22.15
CA PRO A 199 -0.16 -19.74 23.37
C PRO A 199 0.24 -18.26 23.30
N LYS A 200 0.19 -17.54 24.43
CA LYS A 200 0.58 -16.12 24.46
C LYS A 200 2.04 -15.84 24.14
N ASP A 201 2.90 -16.83 24.33
CA ASP A 201 4.31 -16.78 23.96
C ASP A 201 4.56 -17.29 22.53
N ASP A 202 3.50 -17.63 21.77
CA ASP A 202 3.62 -17.98 20.37
C ASP A 202 4.13 -16.79 19.56
N LYS A 203 5.36 -16.96 19.04
CA LYS A 203 6.10 -15.96 18.27
C LYS A 203 5.59 -15.78 16.84
N LYS A 204 4.59 -16.56 16.41
CA LYS A 204 4.01 -16.40 15.07
C LYS A 204 3.35 -15.04 14.93
N GLU A 205 3.60 -14.41 13.79
CA GLU A 205 2.94 -13.19 13.39
C GLU A 205 1.45 -13.45 13.08
N LEU A 206 0.63 -12.40 13.06
CA LEU A 206 -0.81 -12.53 12.84
C LEU A 206 -1.14 -13.22 11.51
N TRP A 207 -0.39 -12.93 10.43
CA TRP A 207 -0.61 -13.55 9.14
C TRP A 207 -0.38 -15.06 9.16
N GLU A 208 0.66 -15.54 9.88
CA GLU A 208 0.93 -16.98 10.05
C GLU A 208 -0.20 -17.67 10.83
N LYS A 209 -0.72 -16.99 11.86
CA LYS A 209 -1.86 -17.47 12.65
C LYS A 209 -3.13 -17.55 11.80
N LEU A 210 -3.38 -16.54 10.95
CA LEU A 210 -4.51 -16.54 10.02
C LEU A 210 -4.39 -17.62 8.95
N LEU A 211 -3.20 -17.83 8.38
CA LEU A 211 -2.95 -18.94 7.45
C LEU A 211 -3.24 -20.29 8.11
N ALA A 212 -2.72 -20.52 9.33
CA ALA A 212 -2.96 -21.75 10.07
C ALA A 212 -4.46 -22.02 10.30
N ILE A 213 -5.24 -20.96 10.51
CA ILE A 213 -6.70 -21.07 10.65
C ILE A 213 -7.37 -21.36 9.31
N LEU A 214 -6.99 -20.66 8.24
CA LEU A 214 -7.82 -20.58 7.03
C LEU A 214 -7.36 -21.48 5.89
N GLU A 215 -6.07 -21.80 5.75
CA GLU A 215 -5.51 -22.49 4.58
C GLU A 215 -6.25 -23.80 4.27
N HIS A 216 -6.36 -24.70 5.24
CA HIS A 216 -7.08 -25.98 5.07
C HIS A 216 -8.57 -25.78 4.75
N ARG A 217 -9.18 -24.68 5.20
CA ARG A 217 -10.61 -24.41 5.03
C ARG A 217 -10.91 -23.84 3.66
N PHE A 218 -10.02 -22.99 3.15
CA PHE A 218 -10.02 -22.57 1.75
C PHE A 218 -9.78 -23.78 0.85
N GLY A 219 -8.80 -24.64 1.16
CA GLY A 219 -8.54 -25.87 0.41
C GLY A 219 -9.76 -26.79 0.31
N LYS A 220 -10.52 -26.96 1.41
CA LYS A 220 -11.79 -27.71 1.43
C LYS A 220 -12.92 -27.07 0.62
N LYS A 221 -12.82 -25.79 0.31
CA LYS A 221 -13.82 -24.99 -0.40
C LYS A 221 -13.33 -24.53 -1.76
N ALA A 222 -12.18 -25.03 -2.23
CA ALA A 222 -11.52 -24.57 -3.45
C ALA A 222 -12.48 -24.54 -4.64
N ASP A 223 -13.14 -25.66 -4.95
CA ASP A 223 -14.09 -25.77 -6.07
C ASP A 223 -15.28 -24.80 -5.93
N GLU A 224 -15.75 -24.55 -4.71
CA GLU A 224 -16.85 -23.60 -4.45
C GLU A 224 -16.42 -22.15 -4.66
N ILE A 225 -15.15 -21.82 -4.38
CA ILE A 225 -14.55 -20.48 -4.54
C ILE A 225 -14.21 -20.23 -6.01
N GLU A 226 -13.60 -21.22 -6.68
CA GLU A 226 -13.25 -21.16 -8.10
C GLU A 226 -14.50 -21.03 -8.97
N GLY A 227 -15.59 -21.73 -8.58
CA GLY A 227 -16.90 -21.67 -9.25
C GLY A 227 -17.73 -20.41 -8.97
N LEU A 228 -17.21 -19.42 -8.23
CA LEU A 228 -17.91 -18.15 -8.03
C LEU A 228 -17.92 -17.33 -9.33
N PRO A 229 -19.09 -16.79 -9.73
CA PRO A 229 -19.18 -16.00 -10.96
C PRO A 229 -18.43 -14.66 -10.81
N GLU A 230 -17.92 -14.16 -11.93
CA GLU A 230 -17.36 -12.80 -12.02
C GLU A 230 -18.34 -11.75 -11.46
N GLY A 231 -17.81 -10.77 -10.73
CA GLY A 231 -18.61 -9.76 -10.03
C GLY A 231 -19.12 -10.20 -8.66
N THR A 232 -18.75 -11.40 -8.20
CA THR A 232 -18.95 -11.80 -6.80
C THR A 232 -18.12 -10.91 -5.88
N ILE A 233 -18.77 -10.30 -4.88
CA ILE A 233 -18.07 -9.50 -3.87
C ILE A 233 -17.79 -10.33 -2.63
N TYR A 234 -16.65 -10.10 -2.00
CA TYR A 234 -16.27 -10.80 -0.78
C TYR A 234 -15.65 -9.86 0.24
N GLY A 235 -15.63 -10.31 1.49
CA GLY A 235 -14.92 -9.62 2.55
C GLY A 235 -14.68 -10.53 3.74
N CYS A 236 -13.52 -10.38 4.36
CA CYS A 236 -13.09 -11.18 5.48
C CYS A 236 -12.80 -10.30 6.70
N ASN A 237 -13.03 -10.86 7.89
CA ASN A 237 -12.66 -10.22 9.15
C ASN A 237 -12.53 -11.27 10.26
N GLY A 238 -12.19 -10.82 11.45
CA GLY A 238 -12.13 -11.68 12.62
C GLY A 238 -12.20 -10.92 13.92
N VAL A 239 -12.20 -11.71 14.99
CA VAL A 239 -12.00 -11.26 16.35
C VAL A 239 -10.82 -12.00 16.98
N ILE A 240 -10.05 -11.29 17.78
CA ILE A 240 -9.00 -11.83 18.63
C ILE A 240 -9.40 -11.61 20.09
N ASP A 241 -9.49 -12.70 20.85
CA ASP A 241 -9.64 -12.67 22.29
C ASP A 241 -8.30 -12.95 22.94
N THR A 242 -7.79 -11.99 23.71
CA THR A 242 -6.50 -12.08 24.41
C THR A 242 -6.67 -12.35 25.91
N LYS A 243 -7.89 -12.64 26.37
CA LYS A 243 -8.18 -12.97 27.77
C LYS A 243 -7.73 -14.41 28.07
N GLY A 244 -7.10 -14.61 29.22
CA GLY A 244 -6.64 -15.93 29.68
C GLY A 244 -5.17 -16.21 29.35
N GLU A 245 -4.81 -17.49 29.27
CA GLU A 245 -3.43 -17.96 29.01
C GLU A 245 -3.11 -18.11 27.51
N GLU A 246 -4.15 -18.17 26.69
CA GLU A 246 -4.07 -18.27 25.23
C GLU A 246 -4.69 -17.02 24.58
N GLU A 247 -4.33 -16.76 23.33
CA GLU A 247 -5.08 -15.88 22.45
C GLU A 247 -5.92 -16.72 21.48
N SER A 248 -7.21 -16.41 21.34
CA SER A 248 -8.12 -17.10 20.42
C SER A 248 -8.50 -16.18 19.27
N ILE A 249 -8.21 -16.60 18.04
CA ILE A 249 -8.60 -15.88 16.83
C ILE A 249 -9.78 -16.62 16.19
N ASN A 250 -10.86 -15.89 15.90
CA ASN A 250 -12.03 -16.39 15.17
C ASN A 250 -12.26 -15.50 13.95
N THR A 251 -12.30 -16.07 12.76
CA THR A 251 -12.37 -15.34 11.49
C THR A 251 -13.42 -15.93 10.56
N ALA A 252 -14.00 -15.06 9.72
CA ALA A 252 -14.88 -15.44 8.64
C ALA A 252 -14.59 -14.63 7.38
N CYS A 253 -14.73 -15.28 6.24
CA CYS A 253 -14.80 -14.72 4.90
C CYS A 253 -16.21 -14.99 4.35
N LEU A 254 -16.88 -13.93 3.91
CA LEU A 254 -18.21 -14.00 3.34
C LEU A 254 -18.18 -13.63 1.86
N TYR A 255 -18.95 -14.34 1.06
CA TYR A 255 -19.07 -14.10 -0.38
C TYR A 255 -20.51 -13.87 -0.77
N LYS A 256 -20.71 -12.99 -1.75
CA LYS A 256 -22.02 -12.65 -2.31
C LYS A 256 -21.95 -12.62 -3.82
N LYS A 257 -22.70 -13.52 -4.42
CA LYS A 257 -22.91 -13.58 -5.85
C LYS A 257 -23.70 -12.33 -6.31
N PRO A 258 -23.46 -11.84 -7.54
CA PRO A 258 -24.18 -10.71 -8.13
C PRO A 258 -25.69 -10.96 -8.22
#